data_AF-A0A0U5MK08-F1
#
_entry.id   AF-A0A0U5MK08-F1
#
_cell.length_a   1.000
_cell.length_b   1.000
_cell.length_c   1.000
_cell.angle_alpha   90.00
_cell.angle_beta   90.00
_cell.angle_gamma   90.00
#
_symmetry.space_group_name_H-M   'P 1'
#
loop_
_entity.id
_entity.type
_entity.pdbx_description
1 polymer ?
#
loop_
_entity_poly.entity_id
_entity_poly.type
_entity_poly.pdbx_seq_one_letter_code
_entity_poly.pdbx_strand_id
1 'polypeptide(L)' 'MKAGDPPRKAWVVTRVWETVDGIPHARLENCIQQSESRLVSISVLNDPEFFIPAAEPTVEP' A
#
# COMPACT_ATOMS: atom_id res chain seq x y z
N MET A 1 23.65 10.36 -3.26
CA MET A 1 22.57 9.36 -3.41
C MET A 1 22.38 8.72 -2.06
N LYS A 2 21.21 8.90 -1.43
CA LYS A 2 20.98 8.48 -0.04
C LYS A 2 20.85 6.96 -0.03
N ALA A 3 21.85 6.29 0.52
CA ALA A 3 21.86 4.85 0.71
C ALA A 3 20.71 4.46 1.66
N GLY A 4 19.89 3.50 1.25
CA GLY A 4 19.03 2.78 2.19
C GLY A 4 17.52 2.79 1.93
N ASP A 5 17.02 3.08 0.73
CA ASP A 5 15.65 2.62 0.42
C ASP A 5 15.73 1.12 0.07
N PRO A 6 15.24 0.21 0.94
CA PRO A 6 15.26 -1.23 0.66
C PRO A 6 14.48 -1.55 -0.62
N PRO A 7 14.80 -2.69 -1.28
CA PRO A 7 14.19 -3.05 -2.56
C PRO A 7 12.67 -2.99 -2.44
N ARG A 8 12.04 -2.18 -3.30
CA ARG A 8 10.59 -2.01 -3.51
C ARG A 8 9.76 -2.84 -2.52
N LYS A 9 9.58 -2.31 -1.30
CA LYS A 9 8.73 -2.95 -0.29
C LYS A 9 7.34 -3.13 -0.89
N ALA A 10 6.92 -4.38 -1.07
CA ALA A 10 5.57 -4.69 -1.50
C ALA A 10 4.63 -4.57 -0.32
N TRP A 11 3.52 -3.87 -0.51
CA TRP A 11 2.52 -3.63 0.51
C TRP A 11 1.20 -4.24 0.05
N VAL A 12 0.51 -4.91 0.96
CA VAL A 12 -0.82 -5.46 0.73
C VAL A 12 -1.83 -4.72 1.60
N VAL A 13 -2.96 -4.35 1.03
CA VAL A 13 -4.07 -3.79 1.79
C VAL A 13 -4.73 -4.93 2.58
N THR A 14 -4.68 -4.85 3.91
CA THR A 14 -5.26 -5.89 4.78
C THR A 14 -6.57 -5.46 5.42
N ARG A 15 -6.82 -4.16 5.52
CA ARG A 15 -8.07 -3.61 6.04
C ARG A 15 -8.39 -2.26 5.43
N VAL A 16 -9.67 -2.00 5.19
CA VAL A 16 -10.20 -0.68 4.79
C VAL A 16 -11.31 -0.27 5.75
N TRP A 17 -11.36 1.01 6.11
CA TRP A 17 -12.42 1.58 6.95
C TRP A 17 -12.65 3.05 6.61
N GLU A 18 -13.81 3.56 6.99
CA GLU A 18 -14.12 4.98 6.95
C GLU A 18 -13.86 5.59 8.33
N THR A 19 -13.21 6.75 8.37
CA THR A 19 -13.02 7.53 9.60
C THR A 19 -14.25 8.38 9.89
N VAL A 20 -14.36 8.94 11.11
CA VAL A 20 -15.51 9.75 11.53
C VAL A 20 -15.71 11.02 10.68
N ASP A 21 -14.64 11.50 10.05
CA ASP A 21 -14.62 12.61 9.09
C ASP A 21 -15.06 12.20 7.66
N GLY A 22 -15.40 10.93 7.44
CA GLY A 22 -15.87 10.40 6.16
C GLY A 22 -14.76 10.05 5.17
N ILE A 23 -13.48 10.11 5.57
CA ILE A 23 -12.36 9.79 4.68
C ILE A 23 -12.04 8.29 4.75
N PRO A 24 -12.07 7.57 3.62
CA PRO A 24 -11.70 6.17 3.61
C PRO A 24 -10.18 6.01 3.79
N HIS A 25 -9.79 5.10 4.67
CA HIS A 25 -8.42 4.74 5.00
C HIS A 25 -8.17 3.24 4.79
N ALA A 26 -6.94 2.91 4.41
CA ALA A 26 -6.42 1.55 4.32
C ALA A 26 -5.28 1.32 5.31
N ARG A 27 -5.25 0.10 5.86
CA ARG A 27 -4.06 -0.48 6.47
C ARG A 27 -3.32 -1.29 5.41
N LEU A 28 -2.06 -0.95 5.25
CA LEU A 28 -1.08 -1.66 4.45
C LEU A 28 -0.18 -2.47 5.37
N GLU A 29 0.07 -3.72 5.04
CA GLU A 29 1.08 -4.55 5.71
C GLU A 29 2.17 -4.92 4.70
N ASN A 30 3.42 -4.90 5.16
CA ASN A 30 4.55 -5.20 4.31
C ASN A 30 4.61 -6.72 4.07
N CYS A 31 4.63 -7.11 2.79
CA CYS A 31 4.66 -8.52 2.39
C CYS A 31 5.93 -9.26 2.86
N ILE A 32 7.05 -8.56 3.00
CA ILE A 32 8.34 -9.13 3.40
C ILE A 32 8.49 -9.11 4.93
N GLN A 33 8.00 -8.05 5.58
CA GLN A 33 8.09 -7.87 7.04
C GLN A 33 6.71 -7.56 7.62
N GLN A 34 5.95 -8.60 7.96
CA GLN A 34 4.58 -8.48 8.49
C GLN A 34 4.47 -7.65 9.79
N SER A 35 5.58 -7.41 10.49
CA SER A 35 5.62 -6.50 11.65
C SER A 35 5.52 -5.02 11.27
N GLU A 36 5.69 -4.67 10.00
CA GLU A 36 5.60 -3.30 9.51
C GLU A 36 4.23 -3.05 8.89
N SER A 37 3.46 -2.13 9.48
CA SER A 37 2.17 -1.71 8.94
C SER A 37 2.10 -0.19 8.78
N ARG A 38 1.37 0.27 7.76
CA ARG A 38 1.15 1.68 7.45
C ARG A 38 -0.34 1.97 7.32
N LEU A 39 -0.71 3.20 7.68
CA LEU A 39 -2.06 3.73 7.54
C LEU A 39 -2.01 4.84 6.49
N VAL A 40 -2.84 4.73 5.45
CA VAL A 40 -2.93 5.73 4.39
C VAL A 40 -4.38 5.95 4.01
N SER A 41 -4.71 7.13 3.51
CA SER A 41 -6.03 7.38 2.91
C SER A 41 -6.12 6.66 1.56
N ILE A 42 -7.30 6.16 1.19
CA ILE A 42 -7.50 5.45 -0.09
C ILE A 42 -7.15 6.32 -1.29
N SER A 43 -7.32 7.64 -1.20
CA SER A 43 -6.92 8.57 -2.26
C SER A 43 -5.44 8.44 -2.63
N VAL A 44 -4.56 8.17 -1.67
CA VAL A 44 -3.12 7.98 -1.90
C VAL A 44 -2.84 6.70 -2.68
N LEU A 45 -3.69 5.67 -2.57
CA LEU A 45 -3.55 4.44 -3.36
C LEU A 45 -3.89 4.63 -4.84
N ASN A 46 -4.61 5.69 -5.18
CA ASN A 46 -4.93 6.06 -6.56
C ASN A 46 -3.89 7.00 -7.18
N ASP A 47 -2.94 7.50 -6.37
CA ASP A 47 -1.93 8.43 -6.81
C ASP A 47 -0.64 7.67 -7.19
N PRO A 48 -0.24 7.66 -8.48
CA PRO A 48 0.92 6.92 -8.95
C PRO A 48 2.26 7.51 -8.47
N GLU A 49 2.28 8.75 -7.97
CA GLU A 49 3.48 9.33 -7.33
C GLU A 49 3.75 8.71 -5.96
N PHE A 50 2.70 8.21 -5.28
CA PHE A 50 2.78 7.67 -3.92
C PHE A 50 2.59 6.15 -3.85
N PHE A 51 1.79 5.58 -4.75
CA PHE A 51 1.50 4.16 -4.77
C PHE A 51 1.54 3.59 -6.20
N ILE A 52 2.38 2.58 -6.39
CA ILE A 52 2.41 1.81 -7.64
C ILE A 52 1.75 0.46 -7.33
N PRO A 53 0.59 0.15 -7.92
CA PRO A 53 -0.02 -1.15 -7.74
C PRO A 53 0.93 -2.24 -8.24
N ALA A 54 1.07 -3.31 -7.45
CA ALA A 54 1.73 -4.51 -7.95
C ALA A 54 0.93 -5.00 -9.16
N ALA A 55 1.60 -5.28 -10.27
CA ALA A 55 0.94 -5.80 -11.47
C ALA A 55 0.07 -6.99 -11.07
N GLU A 56 -1.21 -6.95 -11.45
CA GLU A 56 -2.10 -8.09 -11.26
C GLU A 56 -1.44 -9.30 -11.94
N PRO A 57 -1.39 -10.48 -11.30
CA PRO A 57 -0.91 -11.67 -11.97
C PRO A 57 -1.78 -11.82 -13.22
N THR A 58 -1.17 -11.70 -14.39
CA THR A 58 -1.85 -11.98 -15.66
C THR A 58 -2.25 -13.45 -15.59
N VAL A 59 -3.49 -13.71 -15.17
CA VAL A 59 -4.09 -15.04 -15.29
C VAL A 59 -4.39 -15.16 -16.78
N GLU A 60 -3.43 -15.68 -17.54
CA GLU A 60 -3.64 -16.06 -18.93
C GLU A 60 -4.78 -17.11 -18.99
N PRO A 61 -5.76 -16.97 -19.90
CA PRO A 61 -6.96 -17.81 -19.96
C PRO A 61 -6.70 -19.23 -20.49
#